data_AF-A0A7Y5R587-F1
#
_entry.id   AF-A0A7Y5R587-F1
#
_cell.length_a   1.000
_cell.length_b   1.000
_cell.length_c   1.000
_cell.angle_alpha   90.00
_cell.angle_beta   90.00
_cell.angle_gamma   90.00
#
_symmetry.space_group_name_H-M   'P 1'
#
loop_
_entity.id
_entity.type
_entity.pdbx_description
1 polymer ?
#
loop_
_entity_poly.entity_id
_entity_poly.type
_entity_poly.pdbx_seq_one_letter_code
_entity_poly.pdbx_strand_id
1 'polypeptide(L)'
;MNWFEELPLDCPPQEAFSPEKSYFRLGSIPPDSSDFWSHRRRFPYKVFQVDECLARSLSVVDDLEAVRRLKRLLPSMRSKSVFQVDLVEKDGLIQQTGNDLHHFS
;
A
#
# COMPACT_ATOMS: atom_id res chain seq x y z
N MET A 1 -15.94 7.03 -9.15
CA MET A 1 -14.84 6.04 -9.24
C MET A 1 -15.32 4.75 -8.61
N ASN A 2 -15.01 3.60 -9.22
CA ASN A 2 -15.29 2.29 -8.64
C ASN A 2 -14.00 1.76 -8.03
N TRP A 3 -13.89 1.82 -6.70
CA TRP A 3 -12.75 1.27 -5.96
C TRP A 3 -12.80 -0.25 -5.93
N PHE A 4 -11.63 -0.91 -5.84
CA PHE A 4 -11.54 -2.37 -5.80
C PHE A 4 -12.17 -2.97 -4.54
N GLU A 5 -12.09 -2.24 -3.42
CA GLU A 5 -12.76 -2.56 -2.16
C GLU A 5 -13.70 -1.42 -1.77
N GLU A 6 -14.72 -1.71 -0.97
CA GLU A 6 -15.57 -0.66 -0.39
C GLU A 6 -14.72 0.24 0.52
N LEU A 7 -14.81 1.55 0.33
CA LEU A 7 -14.08 2.53 1.13
C LEU A 7 -15.06 3.31 2.02
N PRO A 8 -14.62 3.78 3.21
CA PRO A 8 -15.37 4.75 4.02
C PRO A 8 -15.68 6.03 3.24
N LEU A 9 -16.68 6.80 3.70
CA LEU A 9 -17.12 8.04 3.04
C LEU A 9 -15.98 9.06 2.83
N ASP A 10 -15.08 9.19 3.80
CA ASP A 10 -13.97 10.16 3.77
C ASP A 10 -12.66 9.54 3.22
N CYS A 11 -12.77 8.52 2.36
CA CYS A 11 -11.64 7.78 1.81
C CYS A 11 -11.75 7.66 0.27
N PRO A 12 -10.72 8.07 -0.50
CA PRO A 12 -9.43 8.60 -0.06
C PRO A 12 -9.52 10.03 0.53
N PRO A 13 -8.56 10.46 1.37
CA PRO A 13 -8.51 11.80 1.92
C PRO A 13 -8.34 12.88 0.84
N GLN A 14 -8.75 14.11 1.14
CA GLN A 14 -8.70 15.22 0.18
C GLN A 14 -7.26 15.55 -0.27
N GLU A 15 -6.27 15.31 0.59
CA GLU A 15 -4.85 15.55 0.31
C GLU A 15 -4.19 14.40 -0.49
N ALA A 16 -4.91 13.31 -0.75
CA ALA A 16 -4.42 12.24 -1.61
C ALA A 16 -4.34 12.73 -3.06
N PHE A 17 -3.33 12.25 -3.79
CA PHE A 17 -3.02 12.73 -5.13
C PHE A 17 -2.79 11.55 -6.09
N SER A 18 -2.90 11.82 -7.39
CA SER A 18 -2.68 10.81 -8.42
C SER A 18 -1.20 10.42 -8.48
N PRO A 19 -0.87 9.12 -8.58
CA PRO A 19 0.52 8.69 -8.76
C PRO A 19 1.04 9.15 -10.12
N GLU A 20 2.28 9.66 -10.15
CA GLU A 20 2.92 10.21 -11.37
C GLU A 20 4.14 9.39 -11.82
N LYS A 21 4.51 8.34 -11.07
CA LYS A 21 5.73 7.56 -11.29
C LYS A 21 5.57 6.11 -10.89
N SER A 22 6.63 5.33 -11.12
CA SER A 22 6.74 3.96 -10.63
C SER A 22 7.00 3.92 -9.12
N TYR A 23 6.42 2.91 -8.46
CA TYR A 23 6.62 2.63 -7.05
C TYR A 23 7.11 1.19 -6.86
N PHE A 24 7.55 0.87 -5.65
CA PHE A 24 7.96 -0.47 -5.24
C PHE A 24 6.99 -1.04 -4.20
N ARG A 25 6.71 -2.32 -4.31
CA ARG A 25 5.90 -3.07 -3.34
C ARG A 25 6.54 -4.41 -3.01
N LEU A 26 6.22 -4.89 -1.81
CA LEU A 26 6.55 -6.24 -1.36
C LEU A 26 5.38 -7.18 -1.62
N GLY A 27 5.65 -8.32 -2.25
CA GLY A 27 4.64 -9.37 -2.45
C GLY A 27 5.26 -10.70 -2.89
N SER A 28 4.42 -11.57 -3.43
CA SER A 28 4.78 -12.95 -3.77
C SER A 28 5.31 -13.04 -5.21
N ILE A 29 6.11 -14.07 -5.51
CA ILE A 29 6.48 -14.43 -6.88
C ILE A 29 6.07 -15.89 -7.12
N PRO A 30 5.15 -16.16 -8.08
CA PRO A 30 4.44 -15.18 -8.91
C PRO A 30 3.51 -14.28 -8.07
N PRO A 31 3.17 -13.05 -8.55
CA PRO A 31 2.22 -12.18 -7.88
C PRO A 31 0.85 -12.85 -7.76
N ASP A 32 0.22 -12.73 -6.60
CA ASP A 32 -1.15 -13.22 -6.37
C ASP A 32 -2.11 -12.06 -6.10
N SER A 33 -3.39 -12.27 -6.39
CA SER A 33 -4.45 -11.28 -6.09
C SER A 33 -4.45 -10.85 -4.62
N SER A 34 -4.12 -11.76 -3.71
CA SER A 34 -4.04 -11.46 -2.29
C SER A 34 -2.91 -10.52 -1.92
N ASP A 35 -1.87 -10.34 -2.76
CA ASP A 35 -0.81 -9.34 -2.54
C ASP A 35 -1.36 -7.91 -2.65
N PHE A 36 -2.53 -7.72 -3.27
CA PHE A 36 -3.22 -6.44 -3.47
C PHE A 36 -4.48 -6.29 -2.61
N TRP A 37 -4.72 -7.19 -1.65
CA TRP A 37 -5.77 -6.99 -0.66
C TRP A 37 -5.32 -6.05 0.44
N SER A 38 -6.25 -5.21 0.89
CA SER A 38 -6.02 -4.35 2.04
C SER A 38 -5.81 -5.16 3.32
N HIS A 39 -5.24 -4.52 4.34
CA HIS A 39 -5.12 -5.13 5.66
C HIS A 39 -6.49 -5.46 6.25
N ARG A 40 -7.47 -4.58 6.07
CA ARG A 40 -8.85 -4.81 6.50
C ARG A 40 -9.45 -6.05 5.85
N ARG A 41 -9.32 -6.22 4.53
CA ARG A 41 -9.82 -7.41 3.83
C ARG A 41 -9.15 -8.69 4.30
N ARG A 42 -7.83 -8.66 4.53
CA ARG A 42 -7.08 -9.82 5.04
C ARG A 42 -7.44 -10.17 6.48
N PHE A 43 -7.75 -9.19 7.32
CA PHE A 43 -8.04 -9.39 8.74
C PHE A 43 -9.31 -8.61 9.15
N PRO A 44 -10.51 -9.08 8.74
CA PRO A 44 -11.75 -8.32 8.88
C PRO A 44 -12.09 -7.95 10.32
N TYR A 45 -11.78 -8.83 11.27
CA TYR A 45 -12.09 -8.65 12.69
C TYR A 45 -10.95 -8.03 13.51
N LYS A 46 -9.79 -7.76 12.89
CA LYS A 46 -8.66 -7.17 13.61
C LYS A 46 -8.94 -5.69 13.89
N VAL A 47 -8.64 -5.25 15.11
CA VAL A 47 -8.60 -3.83 15.45
C VAL A 47 -7.22 -3.29 15.06
N PHE A 48 -7.19 -2.34 14.13
CA PHE A 48 -5.98 -1.65 13.71
C PHE A 48 -5.83 -0.35 14.51
N GLN A 49 -4.59 0.02 14.84
CA GLN A 49 -4.28 1.29 15.53
C GLN A 49 -4.01 2.41 14.51
N VAL A 50 -4.80 2.45 13.44
CA VAL A 50 -4.79 3.46 12.37
C VAL A 50 -6.24 3.70 11.95
N ASP A 51 -6.52 4.75 11.19
CA ASP A 51 -7.85 4.96 10.62
C ASP A 51 -8.21 3.86 9.60
N GLU A 52 -9.51 3.76 9.32
CA GLU A 52 -10.03 2.70 8.46
C GLU A 52 -9.64 2.88 6.98
N CYS A 53 -9.38 4.11 6.52
CA CYS A 53 -8.89 4.34 5.16
C CYS A 53 -7.48 3.77 5.00
N LEU A 54 -6.58 4.02 5.96
CA LEU A 54 -5.25 3.38 5.99
C LEU A 54 -5.31 1.87 6.18
N ALA A 55 -6.27 1.34 6.96
CA ALA A 55 -6.44 -0.11 7.06
C ALA A 55 -6.90 -0.73 5.71
N ARG A 56 -7.57 0.06 4.87
CA ARG A 56 -8.08 -0.32 3.54
C ARG A 56 -7.12 0.01 2.38
N SER A 57 -6.00 0.68 2.66
CA SER A 57 -5.02 1.08 1.66
C SER A 57 -4.00 -0.02 1.35
N LEU A 58 -3.10 0.28 0.39
CA LEU A 58 -2.01 -0.59 -0.01
C LEU A 58 -0.67 0.15 0.11
N SER A 59 0.23 -0.35 0.95
CA SER A 59 1.57 0.23 1.07
C SER A 59 2.39 0.16 -0.21
N VAL A 60 2.86 1.30 -0.68
CA VAL A 60 3.85 1.42 -1.76
C VAL A 60 5.00 2.31 -1.30
N VAL A 61 6.17 2.13 -1.91
CA VAL A 61 7.38 2.85 -1.52
C VAL A 61 8.00 3.45 -2.77
N ASP A 62 8.39 4.71 -2.72
CA ASP A 62 8.85 5.41 -3.91
C ASP A 62 10.37 5.30 -4.17
N ASP A 63 11.09 4.63 -3.26
CA ASP A 63 12.54 4.40 -3.32
C ASP A 63 12.90 2.91 -3.12
N LEU A 64 13.85 2.43 -3.94
CA LEU A 64 14.27 1.04 -3.97
C LEU A 64 15.09 0.65 -2.74
N GLU A 65 15.89 1.57 -2.19
CA GLU A 65 16.65 1.30 -0.97
C GLU A 65 15.72 1.28 0.25
N ALA A 66 14.75 2.18 0.31
CA ALA A 66 13.73 2.25 1.35
C ALA A 66 12.91 0.96 1.42
N VAL A 67 12.43 0.42 0.29
CA VAL A 67 11.69 -0.86 0.31
C VAL A 67 12.57 -2.05 0.71
N ARG A 68 13.86 -2.04 0.31
CA ARG A 68 14.83 -3.07 0.74
C ARG A 68 15.13 -2.95 2.24
N ARG A 69 15.22 -1.74 2.78
CA ARG A 69 15.34 -1.48 4.22
C ARG A 69 14.11 -1.99 4.96
N LEU A 70 12.91 -1.66 4.50
CA LEU A 70 11.65 -2.14 5.06
C LEU A 70 11.60 -3.68 5.11
N LYS A 71 11.99 -4.34 4.01
CA LYS A 71 12.10 -5.81 3.92
C LYS A 71 13.06 -6.41 4.97
N ARG A 72 14.19 -5.75 5.25
CA ARG A 72 15.17 -6.22 6.26
C ARG A 72 14.64 -6.05 7.69
N LEU A 73 14.00 -4.91 7.95
CA LEU A 73 13.50 -4.52 9.27
C LEU A 73 12.30 -5.36 9.72
N LEU A 74 11.39 -5.71 8.81
CA LEU A 74 10.17 -6.45 9.13
C LEU A 74 10.38 -7.97 8.91
N PRO A 75 10.40 -8.80 9.98
CA PRO A 75 10.64 -10.23 9.83
C PRO A 75 9.62 -10.93 8.91
N SER A 76 8.35 -10.52 8.97
CA SER A 76 7.26 -11.06 8.13
C SER A 76 7.42 -10.77 6.64
N MET A 77 8.27 -9.80 6.27
CA MET A 77 8.47 -9.39 4.89
C MET A 77 9.74 -9.95 4.26
N ARG A 78 10.63 -10.60 5.04
CA ARG A 78 11.94 -11.06 4.54
C ARG A 78 11.84 -12.06 3.38
N SER A 79 10.79 -12.88 3.35
CA SER A 79 10.52 -13.84 2.28
C SER A 79 9.83 -13.22 1.06
N LYS A 80 9.29 -11.99 1.18
CA LYS A 80 8.59 -11.31 0.09
C LYS A 80 9.59 -10.74 -0.92
N SER A 81 9.20 -10.72 -2.18
CA SER A 81 9.98 -10.12 -3.26
C SER A 81 9.63 -8.65 -3.41
N VAL A 82 10.58 -7.87 -3.93
CA VAL A 82 10.35 -6.48 -4.33
C VAL A 82 10.01 -6.48 -5.82
N PHE A 83 8.90 -5.86 -6.19
CA PHE A 83 8.58 -5.58 -7.59
C PHE A 83 8.24 -4.10 -7.77
N GLN A 84 8.56 -3.59 -8.96
CA GLN A 84 8.20 -2.26 -9.41
C GLN A 84 6.79 -2.30 -10.01
N VAL A 85 5.98 -1.30 -9.69
CA VAL A 85 4.62 -1.14 -10.18
C VAL A 85 4.51 0.25 -10.80
N ASP A 86 4.08 0.31 -12.05
CA ASP A 86 3.75 1.57 -12.72
C ASP A 86 2.29 1.88 -12.42
N LEU A 87 2.06 2.87 -11.57
CA LEU A 87 0.72 3.29 -11.17
C LEU A 87 0.27 4.46 -12.04
N VAL A 88 -0.98 4.41 -12.47
CA VAL A 88 -1.66 5.51 -13.17
C VAL A 88 -2.91 5.95 -12.40
N GLU A 89 -3.49 7.09 -12.76
CA GLU A 89 -4.66 7.68 -12.08
C GLU A 89 -5.84 6.70 -11.87
N LYS A 90 -6.06 5.77 -12.82
CA LYS A 90 -7.14 4.77 -12.71
C LYS A 90 -6.89 3.69 -11.65
N ASP A 91 -5.64 3.51 -11.22
CA ASP A 91 -5.26 2.49 -10.23
C ASP A 91 -5.48 2.99 -8.80
N GLY A 92 -5.58 4.31 -8.63
CA GLY A 92 -6.06 4.96 -7.43
C GLY A 92 -5.35 6.26 -7.10
N LEU A 93 -5.55 6.72 -5.87
CA LEU A 93 -4.85 7.86 -5.29
C LEU A 93 -3.89 7.36 -4.21
N ILE A 94 -2.86 8.14 -3.93
CA ILE A 94 -1.86 7.84 -2.92
C ILE A 94 -1.67 9.02 -1.97
N GLN A 95 -1.23 8.74 -0.75
CA GLN A 95 -0.84 9.75 0.23
C GLN A 95 0.42 9.29 0.99
N GLN A 96 1.32 10.22 1.31
CA GLN A 96 2.45 9.91 2.19
C GLN A 96 1.94 9.65 3.60
N THR A 97 2.33 8.51 4.19
CA THR A 97 1.79 8.07 5.48
C THR A 97 2.87 7.51 6.40
N GLY A 98 2.70 7.74 7.69
CA GLY A 98 3.68 7.37 8.70
C GLY A 98 4.90 8.28 8.72
N ASN A 99 5.96 7.84 9.42
CA ASN A 99 7.15 8.65 9.65
C ASN A 99 8.22 8.49 8.55
N ASP A 100 8.06 7.54 7.62
CA ASP A 100 8.98 7.34 6.50
C ASP A 100 8.47 8.14 5.30
N LEU A 101 9.25 9.13 4.86
CA LEU A 101 8.89 10.00 3.74
C LEU A 101 8.78 9.25 2.41
N HIS A 102 9.38 8.05 2.31
CA HIS A 102 9.29 7.20 1.14
C HIS A 102 8.07 6.28 1.14
N HIS A 103 7.33 6.20 2.25
CA HIS A 103 6.18 5.31 2.39
C HIS A 103 4.88 6.04 2.06
N PHE A 104 4.13 5.43 1.16
CA PHE A 104 2.82 5.90 0.72
C PHE A 104 1.78 4.80 0.93
N SER A 105 0.52 5.21 1.02
CA SER A 105 -0.64 4.34 1.14
C SER A 105 -1.71 4.75 0.14
#